data_AF-A0A351GKI7-F1
#
_entry.id   AF-A0A351GKI7-F1
#
_cell.length_a   1.000
_cell.length_b   1.000
_cell.length_c   1.000
_cell.angle_alpha   90.00
_cell.angle_beta   90.00
_cell.angle_gamma   90.00
#
_symmetry.space_group_name_H-M   'P 1'
#
loop_
_entity.id
_entity.type
_entity.pdbx_description
1 polymer ?
#
loop_
_entity_poly.entity_id
_entity_poly.type
_entity_poly.pdbx_seq_one_letter_code
_entity_poly.pdbx_strand_id
1 'polypeptide(L)' 'MSTLKKQMDLIKRIPLIDNESILDAIYDLINTNETDIVQFTKEEEEQVLRALDQVKNGQVVSNEEGNREIQKWL' A
#
# COMPACT_ATOMS: atom_id res chain seq x y z
N MET A 1 1.21 -23.58 12.23
CA MET A 1 2.63 -23.30 11.90
C MET A 1 3.06 -22.09 12.71
N SER A 2 4.08 -22.21 13.57
CA SER A 2 4.55 -21.04 14.33
C SER A 2 5.29 -20.06 13.41
N THR A 3 5.21 -18.77 13.73
CA THR A 3 5.89 -17.68 13.00
C THR A 3 7.39 -17.93 12.89
N LEU A 4 8.01 -18.45 13.95
CA LEU A 4 9.41 -18.88 14.00
C LEU A 4 9.77 -19.88 12.91
N LYS A 5 8.91 -20.87 12.64
CA LYS A 5 9.17 -21.87 11.61
C LYS A 5 9.17 -21.25 10.22
N LYS A 6 8.22 -20.34 9.93
CA LYS A 6 8.18 -19.61 8.66
C LYS A 6 9.43 -18.75 8.44
N GLN A 7 9.90 -18.08 9.49
CA GLN A 7 11.13 -17.27 9.45
C GLN A 7 12.36 -18.11 9.11
N MET A 8 12.54 -19.24 9.79
CA MET A 8 13.66 -20.15 9.54
C MET A 8 13.64 -20.73 8.12
N ASP A 9 12.46 -21.05 7.60
CA ASP A 9 12.31 -21.56 6.23
C ASP A 9 12.65 -20.49 5.18
N LEU A 10 12.30 -19.21 5.44
CA LEU A 10 12.67 -18.08 4.58
C LEU A 10 14.19 -17.84 4.55
N ILE A 11 14.84 -17.78 5.71
CA ILE A 11 16.29 -17.55 5.82
C ILE A 11 17.09 -18.62 5.06
N LYS A 12 16.62 -19.88 5.06
CA LYS A 12 17.28 -20.97 4.34
C LYS A 12 17.10 -20.90 2.82
N ARG A 13 16.02 -20.26 2.34
CA ARG A 13 15.67 -20.23 0.92
C ARG A 13 16.26 -19.04 0.19
N ILE A 14 16.38 -17.89 0.86
CA ILE A 14 16.92 -16.65 0.26
C ILE A 14 18.29 -16.86 -0.41
N PRO A 15 19.27 -17.56 0.19
CA PRO A 15 20.58 -17.78 -0.43
C PRO A 15 20.55 -18.68 -1.68
N LEU A 16 19.45 -19.39 -1.93
CA LEU A 16 19.29 -20.29 -3.07
C LEU A 16 18.58 -19.60 -4.26
N ILE A 17 18.28 -18.30 -4.13
CA ILE A 17 17.64 -17.51 -5.17
C ILE A 17 18.75 -16.90 -6.05
N ASP A 18 18.85 -17.35 -7.30
CA ASP A 18 19.80 -16.82 -8.28
C ASP A 18 19.27 -15.58 -9.03
N ASN A 19 18.00 -15.21 -8.81
CA ASN A 19 17.38 -14.05 -9.46
C ASN A 19 17.65 -12.77 -8.66
N GLU A 20 18.51 -11.91 -9.21
CA GLU A 20 18.93 -10.65 -8.60
C GLU A 20 17.74 -9.72 -8.29
N SER A 21 16.78 -9.57 -9.20
CA SER A 21 15.59 -8.72 -8.96
C SER A 21 14.72 -9.20 -7.79
N ILE A 22 14.70 -10.50 -7.52
CA ILE A 22 13.99 -11.05 -6.34
C ILE A 22 14.78 -10.76 -5.06
N LEU A 23 16.11 -10.85 -5.11
CA LEU A 23 16.96 -10.52 -3.97
C LEU A 23 16.86 -9.03 -3.60
N ASP A 24 16.83 -8.15 -4.59
CA ASP A 24 16.64 -6.70 -4.41
C ASP A 24 15.30 -6.40 -3.75
N ALA A 25 14.21 -6.99 -4.25
CA ALA A 25 12.89 -6.79 -3.67
C ALA A 25 12.80 -7.31 -2.21
N ILE A 26 13.48 -8.41 -1.89
CA ILE A 26 13.56 -8.92 -0.51
C ILE A 26 14.39 -7.98 0.37
N TYR A 27 15.49 -7.44 -0.16
CA TYR A 27 16.34 -6.48 0.54
C TYR A 27 15.57 -5.21 0.87
N ASP A 28 14.85 -4.65 -0.11
CA ASP A 28 13.99 -3.49 0.07
C ASP A 28 12.92 -3.76 1.13
N LEU A 29 12.25 -4.90 1.07
CA LEU A 29 11.21 -5.27 2.05
C LEU A 29 11.75 -5.39 3.48
N ILE A 30 12.98 -5.91 3.66
CA ILE A 30 13.59 -6.07 4.98
C ILE A 30 14.11 -4.73 5.52
N ASN A 31 14.63 -3.87 4.63
CA ASN A 31 15.15 -2.55 4.98
C ASN A 31 14.10 -1.45 5.01
N THR A 32 12.88 -1.73 4.55
CA THR A 32 11.73 -0.83 4.72
C THR A 32 11.49 -0.70 6.22
N ASN A 33 11.82 0.47 6.80
CA ASN A 33 11.46 0.75 8.17
C ASN A 33 9.94 0.99 8.23
N GLU A 34 9.28 0.74 9.38
CA GLU A 34 7.84 1.09 9.54
C GLU A 34 7.55 2.57 9.26
N THR A 35 8.58 3.42 9.27
CA THR A 35 8.54 4.84 8.90
C THR A 35 8.35 5.11 7.41
N ASP A 36 8.56 4.12 6.53
CA ASP A 36 8.37 4.23 5.07
C ASP A 36 6.97 3.81 4.63
N ILE A 37 6.14 3.30 5.55
CA ILE A 37 4.72 3.13 5.32
C ILE A 37 4.10 4.53 5.39
N VAL A 38 3.74 5.09 4.23
CA VAL A 38 2.99 6.34 4.15
C VAL A 38 1.69 6.17 4.93
N GLN A 39 1.67 6.70 6.14
CA GLN A 39 0.46 6.79 6.93
C GLN A 39 -0.30 8.01 6.47
N PHE A 40 -1.61 7.88 6.32
CA PHE A 40 -2.45 9.05 6.11
C PHE A 40 -2.23 10.04 7.25
N THR A 41 -2.09 11.30 6.90
CA THR A 41 -2.33 12.39 7.84
C THR A 41 -3.78 12.32 8.33
N LYS A 42 -4.06 12.90 9.49
CA LYS A 42 -5.44 12.97 10.00
C LYS A 42 -6.41 13.62 8.99
N GLU A 43 -5.91 14.58 8.24
CA GLU A 43 -6.68 15.30 7.22
C GLU A 43 -7.01 14.38 6.03
N GLU A 44 -6.05 13.59 5.56
CA GLU A 44 -6.28 12.59 4.49
C GLU A 44 -7.22 11.47 4.95
N GLU A 45 -7.06 10.99 6.18
CA GLU A 45 -7.95 9.99 6.77
C GLU A 45 -9.39 10.49 6.84
N GLU A 46 -9.60 11.74 7.29
CA GLU A 46 -10.91 12.38 7.29
C GLU A 46 -11.51 12.51 5.89
N GLN A 47 -10.70 12.84 4.88
CA GLN A 47 -11.18 12.94 3.49
C GLN A 47 -11.62 11.57 2.95
N VAL A 48 -10.86 10.52 3.22
CA VAL A 48 -11.22 9.15 2.84
C VAL A 48 -12.53 8.73 3.53
N LEU A 49 -12.67 9.01 4.83
CA LEU A 49 -13.90 8.69 5.57
C LEU A 49 -15.12 9.43 5.02
N ARG A 50 -14.98 10.71 4.64
CA ARG A 50 -16.06 11.48 3.98
C ARG A 50 -16.42 10.89 2.63
N ALA A 51 -15.43 10.53 1.81
CA ALA A 51 -15.68 9.91 0.51
C ALA A 51 -16.43 8.57 0.65
N LEU A 52 -16.07 7.75 1.64
CA LEU A 52 -16.76 6.50 1.93
C LEU A 52 -18.23 6.73 2.36
N ASP A 53 -18.50 7.76 3.17
CA ASP A 53 -19.86 8.13 3.57
C ASP A 53 -20.70 8.64 2.39
N GLN A 54 -20.10 9.43 1.49
CA GLN A 54 -20.74 9.89 0.26
C GLN A 54 -21.18 8.72 -0.63
N VAL A 55 -20.30 7.73 -0.83
CA VAL A 55 -20.61 6.52 -1.60
C VAL A 55 -21.76 5.74 -0.94
N LYS A 56 -21.71 5.57 0.39
CA LYS A 56 -22.76 4.86 1.14
C LYS A 56 -24.12 5.55 1.03
N ASN A 57 -24.13 6.88 0.98
CA ASN A 57 -25.33 7.71 0.86
C ASN A 57 -25.75 7.97 -0.60
N GLY A 58 -25.13 7.30 -1.57
CA GLY A 58 -25.48 7.39 -2.99
C GLY A 58 -25.06 8.71 -3.66
N GLN A 59 -24.20 9.49 -3.01
CA GLN A 59 -23.56 10.68 -3.57
C GLN A 59 -22.38 10.25 -4.44
N VAL A 60 -22.70 9.73 -5.62
CA VAL A 60 -21.73 9.31 -6.63
C VAL A 60 -21.76 10.30 -7.79
N VAL A 61 -20.58 10.58 -8.34
CA VAL A 61 -20.43 11.34 -9.58
C VAL A 61 -20.06 10.37 -10.72
N SER A 62 -20.34 10.74 -11.96
CA SER A 62 -19.86 9.96 -13.10
C SER A 62 -18.33 10.07 -13.19
N ASN A 63 -17.69 9.07 -13.80
CA ASN A 63 -16.24 9.10 -14.04
C ASN A 63 -15.81 10.35 -14.84
N GLU A 64 -16.65 10.82 -15.76
CA GLU A 64 -16.40 12.03 -16.55
C GLU A 64 -16.37 13.30 -15.70
N GLU A 65 -17.31 13.42 -14.76
CA GLU A 65 -17.38 14.58 -13.86
C GLU A 65 -16.25 14.52 -12.82
N GLY A 66 -15.96 13.33 -12.28
CA GLY A 66 -14.82 13.12 -11.39
C GLY A 66 -13.48 13.48 -12.04
N ASN A 67 -13.26 13.03 -13.28
CA ASN A 67 -12.05 13.38 -14.03
C ASN A 67 -11.95 14.89 -14.33
N ARG A 68 -13.08 15.56 -14.59
CA ARG A 68 -13.09 17.02 -14.80
C ARG A 68 -12.69 17.79 -13.55
N GLU A 69 -13.14 17.37 -12.37
CA GLU A 69 -12.74 18.03 -11.12
C GLU A 69 -11.27 17.77 -10.77
N ILE A 70 -10.76 16.55 -10.98
CA ILE A 70 -9.34 16.21 -10.76
C ILE A 70 -8.43 17.04 -11.68
N GLN A 71 -8.83 17.26 -12.94
CA GLN A 71 -8.07 18.10 -13.89
C GLN A 71 -7.91 19.55 -13.44
N LYS A 72 -8.76 20.07 -12.55
CA LYS A 72 -8.63 21.44 -12.02
C LYS A 72 -7.55 21.57 -10.93
N TRP A 73 -7.09 20.43 -10.39
CA TRP A 73 -6.12 20.37 -9.30
C TRP A 73 -4.69 20.12 -9.82
N LEU A 74 -4.56 19.83 -11.12
CA LEU A 74 -3.31 19.66 -11.86
C LEU A 74 -2.92 20.96 -12.57
#